data_AF-A0A3M1ZQC1-F1
#
_entry.id   AF-A0A3M1ZQC1-F1
#
_cell.length_a   1.000
_cell.length_b   1.000
_cell.length_c   1.000
_cell.angle_alpha   90.00
_cell.angle_beta   90.00
_cell.angle_gamma   90.00
#
_symmetry.space_group_name_H-M   'P 1'
#
loop_
_entity.id
_entity.type
_entity.pdbx_description
1 polymer ?
#
loop_
_entity_poly.entity_id
_entity_poly.type
_entity_poly.pdbx_seq_one_letter_code
_entity_poly.pdbx_strand_id
1 'polypeptide(L)'
;MRLRIIWSRTSQNGRWGVQVVAPADAPDIGWGVTAIRGHITALGQTNGADCFRLDPDDDADTFIVFGDDLSPVDGADTVYHDDLQGGRTATILIARPWALWRQYGYKRRDADFQTVTDDGQIRVVDPAIALAQGLVLPDDDSYPRHIDAPKMTTFGDILKRVIDQ
;
A
#
# COMPACT_ATOMS: atom_id res chain seq x y z
N MET A 1 24.54 -18.20 10.86
CA MET A 1 23.08 -17.94 10.84
C MET A 1 22.43 -18.80 9.78
N ARG A 2 21.37 -19.55 10.10
CA ARG A 2 20.65 -20.37 9.10
C ARG A 2 19.60 -19.48 8.42
N LEU A 3 19.61 -19.43 7.10
CA LEU A 3 18.62 -18.71 6.31
C LEU A 3 17.54 -19.67 5.81
N ARG A 4 16.32 -19.15 5.60
CA ARG A 4 15.22 -19.84 4.94
C ARG A 4 14.48 -18.89 3.99
N ILE A 5 13.80 -19.45 2.99
CA ILE A 5 12.86 -18.70 2.17
C ILE A 5 11.63 -18.41 3.04
N ILE A 6 11.28 -17.13 3.17
CA ILE A 6 10.09 -16.67 3.91
C ILE A 6 8.97 -16.21 2.97
N TRP A 7 9.30 -15.87 1.73
CA TRP A 7 8.32 -15.50 0.71
C TRP A 7 8.83 -15.84 -0.69
N SER A 8 7.93 -16.32 -1.53
CA SER A 8 8.21 -16.69 -2.91
C SER A 8 6.97 -16.52 -3.77
N ARG A 9 7.17 -15.96 -4.97
CA ARG A 9 6.16 -15.84 -6.01
C ARG A 9 6.82 -16.14 -7.34
N THR A 10 6.24 -17.06 -8.10
CA THR A 10 6.78 -17.47 -9.39
C THR A 10 5.69 -17.52 -10.44
N SER A 11 6.09 -17.29 -11.69
CA SER A 11 5.28 -17.57 -12.87
C SER A 11 4.76 -19.01 -12.85
N GLN A 12 3.62 -19.26 -13.49
CA GLN A 12 2.98 -20.59 -13.49
C GLN A 12 3.87 -21.70 -14.04
N ASN A 13 4.76 -21.37 -14.98
CA ASN A 13 5.74 -22.29 -15.54
C ASN A 13 7.08 -22.33 -14.76
N GLY A 14 7.20 -21.56 -13.67
CA GLY A 14 8.35 -21.53 -12.77
C GLY A 14 9.61 -20.89 -13.34
N ARG A 15 9.52 -20.16 -14.47
CA ARG A 15 10.71 -19.65 -15.18
C ARG A 15 11.27 -18.34 -14.62
N TRP A 16 10.42 -17.55 -13.97
CA TRP A 16 10.81 -16.29 -13.34
C TRP A 16 9.94 -15.96 -12.13
N GLY A 17 10.41 -15.03 -11.31
CA GLY A 17 9.68 -14.52 -10.15
C GLY A 17 10.62 -13.93 -9.11
N VAL A 18 10.24 -14.05 -7.84
CA VAL A 18 10.98 -13.47 -6.71
C VAL A 18 11.05 -14.44 -5.54
N GLN A 19 12.17 -14.40 -4.83
CA GLN A 19 12.39 -15.11 -3.58
C GLN A 19 13.00 -14.19 -2.53
N VAL A 20 12.47 -14.25 -1.31
CA VAL A 20 12.99 -13.51 -0.16
C VAL A 20 13.44 -14.51 0.88
N VAL A 21 14.69 -14.42 1.27
CA VAL A 21 15.27 -15.19 2.38
C VAL A 21 15.45 -14.32 3.60
N ALA A 22 15.36 -14.92 4.78
CA ALA A 22 15.57 -14.24 6.06
C ALA A 22 16.15 -15.23 7.08
N PRO A 23 16.62 -14.74 8.26
CA PRO A 23 16.94 -15.60 9.40
C PRO A 23 15.84 -16.64 9.67
N ALA A 24 16.20 -17.84 10.12
CA ALA A 24 15.25 -18.94 10.30
C ALA A 24 14.12 -18.61 11.32
N ASP A 25 14.40 -17.73 12.26
CA ASP A 25 13.52 -17.19 13.29
C ASP A 25 12.72 -15.95 12.85
N ALA A 26 12.92 -15.45 11.63
CA ALA A 26 12.10 -14.38 11.08
C ALA A 26 10.63 -14.81 10.97
N PRO A 27 9.67 -13.88 11.14
CA PRO A 27 8.25 -14.19 11.04
C PRO A 27 7.87 -14.72 9.66
N ASP A 28 6.90 -15.63 9.62
CA ASP A 28 6.32 -16.12 8.37
C ASP A 28 5.50 -15.03 7.68
N ILE A 29 5.69 -14.90 6.37
CA ILE A 29 4.84 -14.05 5.53
C ILE A 29 3.66 -14.92 5.08
N GLY A 30 2.47 -14.61 5.62
CA GLY A 30 1.25 -15.36 5.35
C GLY A 30 0.66 -15.11 3.96
N TRP A 31 -0.61 -15.46 3.81
CA TRP A 31 -1.40 -15.10 2.63
C TRP A 31 -1.98 -13.70 2.84
N GLY A 32 -1.45 -12.71 2.12
CA GLY A 32 -1.92 -11.32 2.18
C GLY A 32 -0.77 -10.31 2.11
N VAL A 33 -1.09 -9.04 2.34
CA VAL A 33 -0.09 -7.99 2.51
C VAL A 33 0.50 -8.14 3.91
N THR A 34 1.83 -8.12 4.03
CA THR A 34 2.53 -8.21 5.31
C THR A 34 3.66 -7.22 5.35
N ALA A 35 3.85 -6.55 6.49
CA ALA A 35 4.95 -5.63 6.72
C ALA A 35 5.88 -6.22 7.79
N ILE A 36 7.18 -6.18 7.55
CA ILE A 36 8.20 -6.58 8.52
C ILE A 36 9.18 -5.41 8.68
N ARG A 37 9.45 -5.01 9.93
CA ARG A 37 10.41 -3.95 10.21
C ARG A 37 11.83 -4.45 9.95
N GLY A 38 12.63 -3.66 9.25
CA GLY A 38 14.02 -3.99 8.97
C GLY A 38 14.52 -3.51 7.62
N HIS A 39 15.52 -4.22 7.11
CA HIS A 39 16.25 -3.87 5.89
C HIS A 39 16.15 -4.98 4.84
N ILE A 40 16.16 -4.59 3.57
CA ILE A 40 16.20 -5.53 2.45
C ILE A 40 17.42 -5.28 1.57
N THR A 41 18.07 -6.35 1.16
CA THR A 41 19.25 -6.32 0.28
C THR A 41 18.99 -7.18 -0.95
N ALA A 42 19.19 -6.62 -2.15
CA ALA A 42 19.19 -7.40 -3.38
C ALA A 42 20.43 -8.32 -3.45
N LEU A 43 20.22 -9.59 -3.73
CA LEU A 43 21.27 -10.61 -3.82
C LEU A 43 21.64 -10.96 -5.28
N GLY A 44 20.86 -10.47 -6.25
CA GLY A 44 20.94 -10.86 -7.65
C GLY A 44 19.87 -11.89 -8.01
N GLN A 45 20.11 -12.69 -9.05
CA GLN A 45 19.12 -13.60 -9.63
C GLN A 45 19.61 -15.06 -9.59
N THR A 46 18.72 -16.02 -9.31
CA THR A 46 18.99 -17.45 -9.43
C THR A 46 17.79 -18.21 -9.97
N ASN A 47 18.01 -19.16 -10.89
CA ASN A 47 16.95 -19.94 -11.53
C ASN A 47 15.79 -19.09 -12.07
N GLY A 48 16.11 -17.91 -12.61
CA GLY A 48 15.16 -16.96 -13.14
C GLY A 48 14.42 -16.12 -12.10
N ALA A 49 14.61 -16.34 -10.80
CA ALA A 49 14.00 -15.55 -9.73
C ALA A 49 14.97 -14.49 -9.18
N ASP A 50 14.51 -13.25 -9.04
CA ASP A 50 15.22 -12.22 -8.28
C ASP A 50 15.20 -12.57 -6.80
N CYS A 51 16.36 -12.44 -6.16
CA CYS A 51 16.58 -12.87 -4.79
C CYS A 51 16.91 -11.69 -3.90
N PHE A 52 16.25 -11.65 -2.74
CA PHE A 52 16.46 -10.63 -1.73
C PHE A 52 16.72 -11.28 -0.37
N ARG A 53 17.51 -10.61 0.47
CA ARG A 53 17.64 -10.93 1.89
C ARG A 53 16.90 -9.87 2.69
N LEU A 54 15.95 -10.30 3.52
CA LEU A 54 15.37 -9.50 4.58
C LEU A 54 16.16 -9.74 5.86
N ASP A 55 16.64 -8.66 6.47
CA ASP A 55 17.26 -8.64 7.77
C ASP A 55 16.30 -7.90 8.73
N PRO A 56 15.47 -8.61 9.52
CA PRO A 56 14.56 -7.98 10.47
C PRO A 56 15.33 -7.20 11.54
N ASP A 57 14.82 -6.01 11.86
CA ASP A 57 15.42 -5.11 12.84
C ASP A 57 14.32 -4.26 13.48
N ASP A 58 14.10 -4.44 14.77
CA ASP A 58 13.06 -3.73 15.53
C ASP A 58 13.38 -2.24 15.70
N ASP A 59 14.65 -1.85 15.55
CA ASP A 59 15.12 -0.45 15.65
C ASP A 59 15.15 0.26 14.29
N ALA A 60 14.86 -0.44 13.19
CA ALA A 60 14.88 0.16 11.86
C ALA A 60 13.73 1.15 11.65
N ASP A 61 14.00 2.26 10.94
CA ASP A 61 13.01 3.29 10.60
C ASP A 61 12.10 2.93 9.40
N THR A 62 12.20 1.69 8.91
CA THR A 62 11.52 1.23 7.69
C THR A 62 10.87 -0.13 7.87
N PHE A 63 9.78 -0.33 7.12
CA PHE A 63 9.11 -1.59 6.92
C PHE A 63 9.31 -2.07 5.49
N ILE A 64 9.50 -3.38 5.35
CA ILE A 64 9.49 -4.07 4.07
C ILE A 64 8.10 -4.69 3.91
N VAL A 65 7.36 -4.22 2.93
CA VAL A 65 5.98 -4.62 2.66
C VAL A 65 5.96 -5.59 1.49
N PHE A 66 5.40 -6.77 1.70
CA PHE A 66 5.25 -7.82 0.70
C PHE A 66 3.78 -7.94 0.32
N GLY A 67 3.50 -8.09 -0.98
CA GLY A 67 2.15 -8.36 -1.46
C GLY A 67 2.13 -8.68 -2.95
N ASP A 68 0.92 -8.74 -3.50
CA ASP A 68 0.72 -8.97 -4.93
C ASP A 68 0.79 -7.61 -5.66
N ASP A 69 -0.31 -7.03 -6.10
CA ASP A 69 -0.33 -5.80 -6.92
C ASP A 69 -0.38 -4.55 -6.03
N LEU A 70 0.79 -4.04 -5.64
CA LEU A 70 0.93 -2.85 -4.79
C LEU A 70 1.54 -1.70 -5.58
N SER A 71 1.11 -0.47 -5.30
CA SER A 71 1.70 0.75 -5.86
C SER A 71 1.96 1.76 -4.73
N PRO A 72 3.19 2.27 -4.57
CA PRO A 72 3.46 3.31 -3.58
C PRO A 72 2.64 4.58 -3.91
N VAL A 73 2.27 5.32 -2.87
CA VAL A 73 1.56 6.61 -2.98
C VAL A 73 2.36 7.71 -2.27
N ASP A 74 2.62 7.55 -0.98
CA ASP A 74 3.38 8.51 -0.18
C ASP A 74 4.24 7.77 0.87
N GLY A 75 5.46 8.24 1.11
CA GLY A 75 6.36 7.66 2.11
C GLY A 75 6.83 6.20 1.84
N ALA A 76 6.51 5.64 0.67
CA ALA A 76 6.91 4.31 0.23
C ALA A 76 7.56 4.35 -1.15
N ASP A 77 8.41 3.36 -1.44
CA ASP A 77 9.04 3.18 -2.75
C ASP A 77 9.06 1.69 -3.15
N THR A 78 9.12 1.43 -4.45
CA THR A 78 9.11 0.08 -5.00
C THR A 78 10.52 -0.51 -5.00
N VAL A 79 10.71 -1.60 -4.26
CA VAL A 79 11.95 -2.40 -4.28
C VAL A 79 11.92 -3.41 -5.43
N TYR A 80 10.76 -4.04 -5.64
CA TYR A 80 10.55 -5.03 -6.68
C TYR A 80 9.09 -5.00 -7.11
N HIS A 81 8.83 -5.10 -8.41
CA HIS A 81 7.50 -5.32 -8.95
C HIS A 81 7.61 -6.16 -10.21
N ASP A 82 6.76 -7.17 -10.34
CA ASP A 82 6.72 -8.00 -11.54
C ASP A 82 5.34 -8.60 -11.79
N ASP A 83 5.00 -8.66 -13.08
CA ASP A 83 3.79 -9.28 -13.60
C ASP A 83 4.06 -10.76 -13.89
N LEU A 84 3.43 -11.63 -13.12
CA LEU A 84 3.56 -13.08 -13.25
C LEU A 84 2.46 -13.65 -14.15
N GLN A 85 2.74 -14.83 -14.71
CA GLN A 85 1.79 -15.49 -15.59
C GLN A 85 0.42 -15.74 -14.91
N GLY A 86 -0.66 -15.47 -15.65
CA GLY A 86 -2.03 -15.75 -15.23
C GLY A 86 -2.69 -14.66 -14.39
N GLY A 87 -2.20 -13.41 -14.49
CA GLY A 87 -2.75 -12.28 -13.74
C GLY A 87 -2.34 -12.28 -12.27
N ARG A 88 -1.23 -12.94 -11.95
CA ARG A 88 -0.58 -12.85 -10.64
C ARG A 88 0.47 -11.76 -10.71
N THR A 89 0.78 -11.16 -9.58
CA THR A 89 1.82 -10.15 -9.46
C THR A 89 2.61 -10.41 -8.19
N ALA A 90 3.78 -9.79 -8.08
CA ALA A 90 4.57 -9.81 -6.87
C ALA A 90 5.18 -8.43 -6.68
N THR A 91 4.94 -7.81 -5.53
CA THR A 91 5.49 -6.50 -5.19
C THR A 91 6.16 -6.54 -3.83
N ILE A 92 7.32 -5.89 -3.75
CA ILE A 92 8.01 -5.56 -2.51
C ILE A 92 8.14 -4.04 -2.47
N LEU A 93 7.62 -3.42 -1.42
CA LEU A 93 7.81 -2.01 -1.12
C LEU A 93 8.75 -1.84 0.07
N ILE A 94 9.48 -0.74 0.11
CA ILE A 94 10.07 -0.20 1.32
C ILE A 94 9.22 1.00 1.75
N ALA A 95 8.83 1.04 3.02
CA ALA A 95 7.86 1.99 3.54
C ALA A 95 8.35 2.58 4.86
N ARG A 96 8.18 3.89 5.06
CA ARG A 96 8.29 4.48 6.39
C ARG A 96 7.03 4.16 7.23
N PRO A 97 7.05 4.32 8.56
CA PRO A 97 5.82 4.36 9.33
C PRO A 97 4.85 5.39 8.74
N TRP A 98 3.57 5.02 8.67
CA TRP A 98 2.48 5.78 8.06
C TRP A 98 2.58 6.03 6.55
N ALA A 99 3.48 5.34 5.86
CA ALA A 99 3.52 5.37 4.41
C ALA A 99 2.22 4.80 3.81
N LEU A 100 1.77 5.41 2.73
CA LEU A 100 0.56 5.06 2.00
C LEU A 100 0.90 4.32 0.71
N TRP A 101 0.20 3.23 0.45
CA TRP A 101 0.22 2.55 -0.85
C TRP A 101 -1.19 2.13 -1.25
N ARG A 102 -1.35 1.80 -2.53
CA ARG A 102 -2.58 1.24 -3.08
C ARG A 102 -2.39 -0.25 -3.30
N GLN A 103 -3.31 -1.07 -2.79
CA GLN A 103 -3.41 -2.49 -3.14
C GLN A 103 -4.52 -2.67 -4.16
N TYR A 104 -4.20 -3.30 -5.28
CA TYR A 104 -5.20 -3.64 -6.28
C TYR A 104 -5.71 -5.07 -6.11
N GLY A 105 -7.03 -5.22 -6.26
CA GLY A 105 -7.70 -6.50 -6.35
C GLY A 105 -7.64 -7.12 -7.75
N TYR A 106 -8.47 -8.13 -7.99
CA TYR A 106 -8.54 -8.83 -9.26
C TYR A 106 -8.75 -7.88 -10.45
N LYS A 107 -7.84 -7.93 -11.43
CA LYS A 107 -7.85 -7.06 -12.63
C LYS A 107 -7.91 -5.56 -12.31
N ARG A 108 -7.42 -5.14 -11.14
CA ARG A 108 -7.45 -3.75 -10.66
C ARG A 108 -8.86 -3.13 -10.67
N ARG A 109 -9.90 -3.94 -10.54
CA ARG A 109 -11.30 -3.48 -10.51
C ARG A 109 -11.67 -2.83 -9.18
N ASP A 110 -11.03 -3.31 -8.13
CA ASP A 110 -11.13 -2.78 -6.78
C ASP A 110 -9.74 -2.37 -6.34
N ALA A 111 -9.67 -1.33 -5.51
CA ALA A 111 -8.42 -0.90 -4.91
C ALA A 111 -8.67 -0.31 -3.53
N ASP A 112 -7.84 -0.71 -2.58
CA ASP A 112 -7.82 -0.19 -1.23
C ASP A 112 -6.54 0.60 -1.01
N PHE A 113 -6.66 1.72 -0.28
CA PHE A 113 -5.49 2.40 0.25
C PHE A 113 -5.11 1.79 1.58
N GLN A 114 -3.83 1.54 1.78
CA GLN A 114 -3.30 0.91 2.98
C GLN A 114 -2.10 1.66 3.51
N THR A 115 -1.94 1.59 4.82
CA THR A 115 -0.80 2.16 5.54
C THR A 115 -0.21 1.12 6.49
N VAL A 116 1.06 1.28 6.82
CA VAL A 116 1.71 0.58 7.94
C VAL A 116 1.79 1.53 9.13
N THR A 117 1.37 1.10 10.31
CA THR A 117 1.48 1.88 11.56
C THR A 117 2.87 1.73 12.18
N ASP A 118 3.17 2.52 13.21
CA ASP A 118 4.45 2.41 13.94
C ASP A 118 4.68 1.03 14.55
N ASP A 119 3.63 0.29 14.93
CA ASP A 119 3.74 -1.08 15.44
C ASP A 119 3.73 -2.15 14.32
N GLY A 120 3.83 -1.74 13.05
CA GLY A 120 3.90 -2.65 11.91
C GLY A 120 2.56 -3.24 11.46
N GLN A 121 1.43 -2.78 12.03
CA GLN A 121 0.12 -3.22 11.60
C GLN A 121 -0.27 -2.56 10.28
N ILE A 122 -0.83 -3.35 9.37
CA ILE A 122 -1.42 -2.81 8.15
C ILE A 122 -2.85 -2.40 8.44
N ARG A 123 -3.22 -1.18 8.02
CA ARG A 123 -4.59 -0.66 8.14
C ARG A 123 -5.07 -0.15 6.80
N VAL A 124 -6.37 -0.33 6.54
CA VAL A 124 -7.04 0.29 5.40
C VAL A 124 -7.30 1.77 5.74
N VAL A 125 -7.00 2.63 4.78
CA VAL A 125 -7.23 4.07 4.84
C VAL A 125 -8.42 4.40 3.96
N ASP A 126 -9.35 5.18 4.51
CA ASP A 126 -10.50 5.65 3.75
C ASP A 126 -10.04 6.57 2.59
N PRO A 127 -10.42 6.28 1.33
CA PRO A 127 -10.03 7.11 0.18
C PRO A 127 -10.38 8.58 0.33
N ALA A 128 -11.50 8.92 1.00
CA ALA A 128 -11.90 10.30 1.21
C ALA A 128 -10.95 11.03 2.17
N ILE A 129 -10.38 10.33 3.16
CA ILE A 129 -9.38 10.89 4.06
C ILE A 129 -8.09 11.16 3.27
N ALA A 130 -7.61 10.18 2.49
CA ALA A 130 -6.41 10.36 1.67
C ALA A 130 -6.57 11.52 0.67
N LEU A 131 -7.75 11.65 0.04
CA LEU A 131 -8.09 12.73 -0.88
C LEU A 131 -8.11 14.08 -0.17
N ALA A 132 -8.73 14.17 1.01
CA ALA A 132 -8.80 15.40 1.80
C ALA A 132 -7.42 15.88 2.29
N GLN A 133 -6.47 14.97 2.48
CA GLN A 133 -5.07 15.29 2.80
C GLN A 133 -4.21 15.59 1.57
N GLY A 134 -4.77 15.49 0.36
CA GLY A 134 -4.02 15.72 -0.89
C GLY A 134 -3.00 14.63 -1.22
N LEU A 135 -3.10 13.45 -0.60
CA LEU A 135 -2.19 12.32 -0.86
C LEU A 135 -2.57 11.55 -2.13
N VAL A 136 -3.82 11.68 -2.56
CA VAL A 136 -4.35 11.07 -3.79
C VAL A 136 -5.14 12.10 -4.58
N LEU A 137 -5.17 11.94 -5.90
CA LEU A 137 -5.97 12.78 -6.79
C LEU A 137 -7.37 12.18 -6.98
N PRO A 138 -8.39 13.03 -7.23
CA PRO A 138 -9.70 12.53 -7.63
C PRO A 138 -9.62 11.84 -9.00
N ASP A 139 -10.52 10.89 -9.25
CA ASP A 139 -10.61 10.21 -10.56
C ASP A 139 -11.14 11.13 -11.69
N ASP A 140 -11.71 12.28 -11.32
CA ASP A 140 -12.31 13.27 -12.23
C ASP A 140 -11.66 14.64 -12.00
N ASP A 141 -11.06 15.17 -13.06
CA ASP A 141 -10.37 16.46 -13.09
C ASP A 141 -11.30 17.66 -12.80
N SER A 142 -12.62 17.47 -12.78
CA SER A 142 -13.59 18.51 -12.37
C SER A 142 -13.62 18.79 -10.86
N TYR A 143 -12.78 18.11 -10.07
CA TYR A 143 -12.63 18.29 -8.62
C TYR A 143 -11.18 18.67 -8.22
N PRO A 144 -10.98 19.31 -7.05
CA PRO A 144 -12.00 19.79 -6.12
C PRO A 144 -12.69 21.06 -6.64
N ARG A 145 -14.01 21.15 -6.44
CA ARG A 145 -14.77 22.37 -6.70
C ARG A 145 -15.24 22.98 -5.39
N HIS A 146 -15.16 24.30 -5.27
CA HIS A 146 -15.79 25.00 -4.17
C HIS A 146 -17.31 24.86 -4.28
N ILE A 147 -17.97 24.43 -3.21
CA ILE A 147 -19.43 24.35 -3.15
C ILE A 147 -19.89 25.56 -2.35
N ASP A 148 -20.47 26.54 -3.03
CA ASP A 148 -21.06 27.70 -2.39
C ASP A 148 -22.23 27.28 -1.50
N ALA A 149 -22.35 27.92 -0.34
CA ALA A 149 -23.55 27.79 0.48
C ALA A 149 -24.78 28.16 -0.37
N PRO A 150 -25.89 27.40 -0.26
CA PRO A 150 -27.11 27.79 -0.92
C PRO A 150 -27.49 29.20 -0.45
N LYS A 151 -27.81 30.08 -1.40
CA LYS A 151 -28.32 31.41 -1.07
C LYS A 151 -29.55 31.22 -0.17
N MET A 152 -29.65 31.99 0.93
CA MET A 152 -30.86 32.00 1.74
C MET A 152 -32.06 32.22 0.83
N THR A 153 -33.02 31.30 0.89
CA THR A 153 -34.25 31.46 0.15
C THR A 153 -35.11 32.51 0.85
N THR A 154 -35.98 33.15 0.07
CA THR A 154 -36.99 34.10 0.55
C THR A 154 -37.75 33.56 1.77
N PHE A 155 -37.95 32.25 1.85
CA PHE A 155 -38.62 31.60 2.97
C PHE A 155 -37.85 31.68 4.30
N GLY A 156 -36.53 31.52 4.28
CA GLY A 156 -35.70 31.65 5.50
C GLY A 156 -35.68 33.09 6.03
N ASP A 157 -35.61 34.06 5.12
CA ASP A 157 -35.70 35.49 5.48
C ASP A 157 -37.10 35.87 5.99
N ILE A 158 -38.15 35.31 5.41
CA ILE A 158 -39.53 35.49 5.87
C ILE A 158 -39.71 34.90 7.27
N LEU A 159 -39.26 33.68 7.52
CA LEU A 159 -39.35 33.05 8.84
C LEU A 159 -38.59 33.84 9.91
N LYS A 160 -37.37 34.31 9.60
CA LYS A 160 -36.59 35.12 10.52
C LYS A 160 -37.33 36.42 10.90
N ARG A 161 -37.92 37.10 9.92
CA ARG A 161 -38.72 38.32 10.16
C ARG A 161 -39.98 38.08 10.98
N VAL A 162 -40.60 36.90 10.88
CA VAL A 162 -41.81 36.54 11.64
C VAL A 162 -41.46 36.16 13.09
N ILE A 163 -40.30 35.53 13.31
CA ILE A 163 -39.87 35.09 14.65
C ILE A 163 -39.25 36.24 15.47
N ASP A 164 -38.61 37.21 14.82
CA ASP A 164 -37.97 38.38 15.48
C ASP A 164 -38.96 39.55 15.78
N GLN A 165 -40.27 39.35 15.60
CA GLN A 165 -41.35 40.30 15.93
C GLN A 165 -42.08 39.90 17.22
#